data_AF-A0A2W6A1I4-F1
#
_entry.id   AF-A0A2W6A1I4-F1
#
_cell.length_a   1.000
_cell.length_b   1.000
_cell.length_c   1.000
_cell.angle_alpha   90.00
_cell.angle_beta   90.00
_cell.angle_gamma   90.00
#
_symmetry.space_group_name_H-M   'P 1'
#
loop_
_entity.id
_entity.type
_entity.pdbx_description
1 polymer ?
#
loop_
_entity_poly.entity_id
_entity_poly.type
_entity_poly.pdbx_seq_one_letter_code
_entity_poly.pdbx_strand_id
1 'polypeptide(L)'
;MNSPGDAFAFPFRSPGWLGTVVLQGLILIIPIIGQIALLGWMVITLDNLRDGRQELAPAGFHLWRGIRLFGVQLVYGIVLSIIPGILEGIGSAMQRSNGSGVALISLGYLLNLVALVLFAFILPALILITYEQGFGAA
;
A
#
# COMPACT_ATOMS: atom_id res chain seq x y z
N MET A 1 21.32 9.39 -5.87
CA MET A 1 20.58 10.06 -4.78
C MET A 1 21.57 10.23 -3.66
N ASN A 2 21.91 11.47 -3.30
CA ASN A 2 23.05 11.74 -2.42
C ASN A 2 22.58 12.26 -1.04
N SER A 3 21.27 12.47 -0.87
CA SER A 3 20.64 12.82 0.39
C SER A 3 19.19 12.32 0.46
N PRO A 4 18.60 12.13 1.65
CA PRO A 4 17.17 11.82 1.80
C PRO A 4 16.24 12.87 1.18
N GLY A 5 16.68 14.14 1.13
CA GLY A 5 15.93 15.23 0.50
C GLY A 5 15.71 15.05 -1.00
N ASP A 6 16.60 14.33 -1.69
CA ASP A 6 16.43 14.03 -3.11
C ASP A 6 15.20 13.16 -3.37
N ALA A 7 14.80 12.29 -2.43
CA ALA A 7 13.62 11.45 -2.56
C ALA A 7 12.31 12.27 -2.57
N PHE A 8 12.31 13.44 -1.94
CA PHE A 8 11.17 14.36 -1.97
C PHE A 8 11.25 15.34 -3.14
N ALA A 9 12.47 15.72 -3.56
CA ALA A 9 12.67 16.71 -4.60
C ALA A 9 12.52 16.14 -6.02
N PHE A 10 12.81 14.85 -6.23
CA PHE A 10 12.85 14.28 -7.58
C PHE A 10 11.54 14.40 -8.38
N PRO A 11 10.32 14.24 -7.80
CA PRO A 11 9.10 14.32 -8.58
C PRO A 11 8.95 15.69 -9.26
N PHE A 12 9.34 16.76 -8.56
CA PHE A 12 9.27 18.14 -9.05
C PHE A 12 10.26 18.44 -10.18
N ARG A 13 11.27 17.59 -10.38
CA ARG A 13 12.24 17.69 -11.48
C ARG A 13 11.69 17.09 -12.78
N SER A 14 10.65 16.27 -12.70
CA SER A 14 10.00 15.67 -13.88
C SER A 14 9.14 16.70 -14.62
N PRO A 15 9.29 16.88 -15.94
CA PRO A 15 8.38 17.72 -16.72
C PRO A 15 6.93 17.24 -16.56
N GLY A 16 5.99 18.17 -16.37
CA GLY A 16 4.56 17.84 -16.25
C GLY A 16 4.19 17.01 -15.01
N TRP A 17 5.06 16.92 -13.99
CA TRP A 17 4.86 16.10 -12.80
C TRP A 17 3.48 16.29 -12.17
N LEU A 18 2.99 17.52 -12.09
CA LEU A 18 1.72 17.84 -11.45
C LEU A 18 0.56 17.15 -12.18
N GLY A 19 0.55 17.19 -13.52
CA GLY A 19 -0.49 16.54 -14.32
C GLY A 19 -0.49 15.02 -14.12
N THR A 20 0.69 14.41 -14.12
CA THR A 20 0.84 12.98 -13.85
C THR A 20 0.36 12.61 -12.46
N VAL A 21 0.78 13.34 -11.41
CA VAL A 21 0.41 13.04 -10.02
C VAL A 21 -1.09 13.23 -9.80
N VAL A 22 -1.68 14.32 -10.31
CA VAL A 22 -3.12 14.58 -10.18
C VAL A 22 -3.93 13.51 -10.91
N LEU A 23 -3.57 13.19 -12.16
CA LEU A 23 -4.30 12.18 -12.93
C LEU A 23 -4.16 10.79 -12.30
N GLN A 24 -2.97 10.44 -11.80
CA GLN A 24 -2.77 9.19 -11.07
C GLN A 24 -3.56 9.17 -9.75
N GLY A 25 -3.66 10.30 -9.05
CA GLY A 25 -4.49 10.47 -7.87
C GLY A 25 -5.99 10.30 -8.17
N LEU A 26 -6.47 10.78 -9.31
CA LEU A 26 -7.85 10.54 -9.76
C LEU A 26 -8.10 9.05 -10.04
N ILE A 27 -7.14 8.35 -10.63
CA ILE A 27 -7.22 6.89 -10.83
C ILE A 27 -7.27 6.16 -9.48
N LEU A 28 -6.49 6.60 -8.48
CA LEU A 28 -6.44 5.99 -7.16
C LEU A 28 -7.80 5.99 -6.43
N ILE A 29 -8.70 6.93 -6.73
CA ILE A 29 -10.05 6.98 -6.15
C ILE A 29 -10.85 5.73 -6.52
N ILE A 30 -10.55 5.10 -7.65
CA ILE A 30 -11.20 3.84 -8.05
C ILE A 30 -10.80 2.75 -7.06
N PRO A 31 -11.76 2.11 -6.36
CA PRO A 31 -11.46 1.04 -5.42
C PRO A 31 -10.73 -0.12 -6.09
N ILE A 32 -9.79 -0.75 -5.39
CA ILE A 32 -8.99 -1.91 -5.84
C ILE A 32 -8.16 -1.63 -7.11
N ILE A 33 -8.80 -1.39 -8.26
CA ILE A 33 -8.16 -1.09 -9.55
C ILE A 33 -7.26 0.14 -9.45
N GLY A 34 -7.69 1.20 -8.76
CA GLY A 34 -6.88 2.39 -8.55
C GLY A 34 -5.62 2.11 -7.73
N GLN A 35 -5.72 1.24 -6.72
CA GLN A 35 -4.56 0.81 -5.92
C GLN A 35 -3.59 -0.03 -6.76
N ILE A 36 -4.10 -0.96 -7.56
CA ILE A 36 -3.28 -1.75 -8.49
C ILE A 36 -2.57 -0.82 -9.49
N ALA A 37 -3.29 0.14 -10.07
CA ALA A 37 -2.71 1.11 -11.00
C ALA A 37 -1.63 1.97 -10.34
N LEU A 38 -1.84 2.42 -9.09
CA LEU A 38 -0.85 3.17 -8.31
C LEU A 38 0.42 2.35 -8.08
N LEU A 39 0.29 1.08 -7.69
CA LEU A 39 1.45 0.20 -7.48
C LEU A 39 2.21 -0.03 -8.79
N GLY A 40 1.52 -0.21 -9.90
CA GLY A 40 2.15 -0.33 -11.21
C GLY A 40 2.88 0.95 -11.64
N TRP A 41 2.28 2.11 -11.40
CA TRP A 41 2.87 3.42 -11.63
C TRP A 41 4.12 3.65 -10.78
N MET A 42 4.07 3.25 -9.50
CA MET A 42 5.22 3.28 -8.59
C MET A 42 6.37 2.43 -9.11
N VAL A 43 6.09 1.19 -9.56
CA VAL A 43 7.12 0.29 -10.10
C VAL A 43 7.83 0.90 -11.31
N ILE A 44 7.10 1.48 -12.26
CA ILE A 44 7.71 2.12 -13.43
C ILE A 44 8.56 3.34 -13.01
N THR A 45 8.08 4.10 -12.03
CA THR A 45 8.84 5.24 -11.49
C THR A 45 10.14 4.78 -10.83
N LEU A 46 10.11 3.65 -10.09
CA LEU A 46 11.31 3.06 -9.51
C LEU A 46 12.27 2.53 -10.58
N ASP A 47 11.77 1.93 -11.67
CA ASP A 47 12.58 1.49 -12.80
C ASP A 47 13.29 2.68 -13.47
N ASN A 48 12.59 3.79 -13.70
CA ASN A 48 13.20 5.03 -14.20
C ASN A 48 14.34 5.51 -13.30
N LEU A 49 14.10 5.55 -11.98
CA LEU A 49 15.10 5.99 -11.02
C LEU A 49 16.33 5.07 -10.99
N ARG A 50 16.14 3.75 -11.14
CA ARG A 50 17.21 2.74 -11.23
C ARG A 50 18.04 2.89 -12.49
N ASP A 51 17.39 3.25 -13.60
CA ASP A 51 18.06 3.57 -14.87
C ASP A 51 18.73 4.97 -14.86
N GLY A 52 18.71 5.68 -13.74
CA GLY A 52 19.26 7.02 -13.60
C GLY A 52 18.38 8.14 -14.15
N ARG A 53 17.16 7.83 -14.64
CA ARG A 53 16.18 8.82 -15.10
C ARG A 53 15.37 9.38 -13.92
N GLN A 54 15.47 10.68 -13.69
CA GLN A 54 14.71 11.40 -12.64
C GLN A 54 13.30 11.77 -13.13
N GLU A 55 12.57 10.78 -13.62
CA GLU A 55 11.28 10.97 -14.31
C GLU A 55 10.18 10.12 -13.69
N LEU A 56 9.01 10.73 -13.50
CA LEU A 56 7.82 10.01 -13.09
C LEU A 56 7.29 9.16 -14.24
N ALA A 57 6.72 8.00 -13.91
CA ALA A 57 5.98 7.23 -14.90
C ALA A 57 4.81 8.06 -15.45
N PRO A 58 4.43 7.93 -16.74
CA PRO A 58 3.22 8.56 -17.25
C PRO A 58 2.00 8.05 -16.48
N ALA A 59 1.04 8.91 -16.19
CA ALA A 59 -0.18 8.51 -15.51
C ALA A 59 -0.96 7.49 -16.33
N GLY A 60 -1.54 6.48 -15.68
CA GLY A 60 -2.32 5.46 -16.38
C GLY A 60 -2.57 4.18 -15.59
N PHE A 61 -3.25 3.26 -16.24
CA PHE A 61 -3.63 1.96 -15.69
C PHE A 61 -2.51 0.93 -15.92
N HIS A 62 -1.43 1.05 -15.16
CA HIS A 62 -0.27 0.14 -15.21
C HIS A 62 -0.53 -1.21 -14.50
N LEU A 63 -1.70 -1.82 -14.77
CA LEU A 63 -2.26 -2.90 -13.97
C LEU A 63 -1.37 -4.15 -13.94
N TRP A 64 -0.77 -4.50 -15.08
CA TRP A 64 0.08 -5.69 -15.19
C TRP A 64 1.30 -5.64 -14.27
N ARG A 65 1.85 -4.45 -14.05
CA ARG A 65 2.99 -4.24 -13.15
C ARG A 65 2.56 -4.18 -11.69
N GLY A 66 1.35 -3.68 -11.42
CA GLY A 66 0.84 -3.52 -10.07
C GLY A 66 0.18 -4.76 -9.47
N ILE A 67 -0.41 -5.63 -10.28
CA ILE A 67 -1.25 -6.75 -9.79
C ILE A 67 -0.46 -7.72 -8.90
N ARG A 68 0.83 -7.89 -9.19
CA ARG A 68 1.70 -8.78 -8.40
C ARG A 68 1.92 -8.24 -7.00
N LEU A 69 2.34 -6.98 -6.90
CA LEU A 69 2.51 -6.29 -5.62
C LEU A 69 1.21 -6.18 -4.85
N PHE A 70 0.10 -5.89 -5.53
CA PHE A 70 -1.22 -5.82 -4.92
C PHE A 70 -1.60 -7.15 -4.29
N GLY A 71 -1.41 -8.26 -5.01
CA GLY A 71 -1.72 -9.61 -4.49
C GLY A 71 -0.97 -9.93 -3.21
N VAL A 72 0.35 -9.67 -3.17
CA VAL A 72 1.17 -9.90 -1.96
C VAL A 72 0.71 -9.00 -0.82
N GLN A 73 0.54 -7.70 -1.06
CA GLN A 73 0.08 -6.76 -0.04
C GLN A 73 -1.30 -7.12 0.50
N LEU A 74 -2.21 -7.59 -0.37
CA LEU A 74 -3.54 -8.02 0.01
C LEU A 74 -3.49 -9.26 0.93
N VAL A 75 -2.70 -10.27 0.57
CA VAL A 75 -2.55 -11.49 1.39
C VAL A 75 -1.98 -11.14 2.76
N TYR A 76 -0.88 -10.40 2.82
CA TYR A 76 -0.27 -10.00 4.09
C TYR A 76 -1.20 -9.10 4.92
N GLY A 77 -1.88 -8.14 4.29
CA GLY A 77 -2.85 -7.28 4.96
C GLY A 77 -4.04 -8.05 5.53
N ILE A 78 -4.54 -9.06 4.83
CA ILE A 78 -5.58 -9.96 5.34
C ILE A 78 -5.04 -10.76 6.52
N VAL A 79 -3.89 -11.43 6.37
CA VAL A 79 -3.32 -12.28 7.43
C VAL A 79 -3.13 -11.50 8.73
N LEU A 80 -2.60 -10.28 8.66
CA LEU A 80 -2.39 -9.42 9.82
C LEU A 80 -3.70 -8.90 10.44
N SER A 81 -4.77 -8.75 9.64
CA SER A 81 -6.07 -8.24 10.12
C SER A 81 -7.02 -9.31 10.65
N ILE A 82 -6.71 -10.61 10.51
CA ILE A 82 -7.56 -11.70 11.00
C ILE A 82 -7.82 -11.59 12.51
N ILE A 83 -6.78 -11.49 13.33
CA ILE A 83 -6.93 -11.46 14.80
C ILE A 83 -7.68 -10.21 15.27
N PRO A 84 -7.29 -8.98 14.85
CA PRO A 84 -8.07 -7.78 15.15
C PRO A 84 -9.53 -7.89 14.71
N GLY A 85 -9.78 -8.35 13.48
CA GLY A 85 -11.12 -8.47 12.90
C GLY A 85 -12.01 -9.46 13.66
N ILE A 86 -11.45 -10.56 14.17
CA ILE A 86 -12.19 -11.50 15.03
C ILE A 86 -12.61 -10.82 16.34
N LEU A 87 -11.69 -10.10 17.00
CA LEU A 87 -12.00 -9.39 18.26
C LEU A 87 -13.06 -8.30 18.04
N GLU A 88 -12.94 -7.51 16.98
CA GLU A 88 -13.94 -6.51 16.60
C GLU A 88 -15.30 -7.16 16.29
N GLY A 89 -15.31 -8.29 15.58
CA GLY A 89 -16.52 -9.03 15.25
C GLY A 89 -17.24 -9.58 16.48
N ILE A 90 -16.51 -10.25 17.38
CA ILE A 90 -17.05 -10.76 18.65
C ILE A 90 -17.52 -9.59 19.52
N GLY A 91 -16.71 -8.53 19.64
CA GLY A 91 -17.03 -7.36 20.44
C GLY A 91 -18.30 -6.67 19.94
N SER A 92 -18.45 -6.52 18.62
CA SER A 92 -19.64 -5.96 17.99
C SER A 92 -20.89 -6.82 18.18
N ALA A 93 -20.74 -8.15 18.23
CA ALA A 93 -21.85 -9.05 18.56
C ALA A 93 -22.26 -8.91 20.03
N MET A 94 -21.30 -8.92 20.96
CA MET A 94 -21.54 -8.73 22.40
C MET A 94 -22.18 -7.38 22.70
N GLN A 95 -21.69 -6.31 22.07
CA GLN A 95 -22.22 -4.96 22.24
C GLN A 95 -23.70 -4.87 21.85
N ARG A 96 -24.09 -5.50 20.74
CA ARG A 96 -25.49 -5.56 20.29
C ARG A 96 -26.37 -6.42 21.20
N SER A 97 -25.82 -7.47 21.80
CA SER A 97 -26.57 -8.37 22.67
C SER A 97 -26.85 -7.78 24.06
N ASN A 98 -25.80 -7.34 24.77
CA ASN A 98 -25.86 -7.06 26.20
C ASN A 98 -25.08 -5.78 26.60
N GLY A 99 -24.58 -4.99 25.63
CA GLY A 99 -23.87 -3.73 25.89
C GLY A 99 -22.45 -3.87 26.47
N SER A 100 -21.89 -5.08 26.55
CA SER A 100 -20.60 -5.38 27.20
C SER A 100 -19.42 -5.53 26.23
N GLY A 101 -19.60 -5.20 24.94
CA GLY A 101 -18.62 -5.48 23.89
C GLY A 101 -17.53 -4.42 23.70
N VAL A 102 -17.69 -3.22 24.28
CA VAL A 102 -16.81 -2.06 24.05
C VAL A 102 -15.33 -2.40 24.24
N ALA A 103 -14.97 -3.10 25.33
CA ALA A 103 -13.57 -3.42 25.61
C ALA A 103 -12.92 -4.27 24.51
N LEU A 104 -13.66 -5.23 23.95
CA LEU A 104 -13.15 -6.12 22.90
C LEU A 104 -13.05 -5.41 21.55
N ILE A 105 -14.01 -4.52 21.25
CA ILE A 105 -13.96 -3.63 20.08
C ILE A 105 -12.71 -2.73 20.16
N SER A 106 -12.50 -2.08 21.30
CA SER A 106 -11.34 -1.20 21.50
C SER A 106 -10.01 -1.94 21.40
N LEU A 107 -9.92 -3.16 21.95
CA LEU A 107 -8.73 -4.00 21.81
C LEU A 107 -8.50 -4.41 20.34
N GLY A 108 -9.56 -4.77 19.62
CA GLY A 108 -9.50 -5.06 18.19
C GLY A 108 -8.90 -3.90 17.39
N TYR A 109 -9.43 -2.68 17.57
CA TYR A 109 -8.87 -1.49 16.92
C TYR A 109 -7.41 -1.21 17.28
N LEU A 110 -7.03 -1.39 18.55
CA LEU A 110 -5.64 -1.21 18.98
C LEU A 110 -4.72 -2.21 18.29
N LEU A 111 -5.09 -3.49 18.24
CA LEU A 111 -4.30 -4.50 17.55
C LEU A 111 -4.26 -4.27 16.04
N ASN A 112 -5.36 -3.78 15.44
CA ASN A 112 -5.38 -3.39 14.03
C ASN A 112 -4.41 -2.23 13.76
N LEU A 113 -4.34 -1.22 14.65
CA LEU A 113 -3.38 -0.14 14.54
C LEU A 113 -1.93 -0.66 14.61
N VAL A 114 -1.65 -1.56 15.56
CA VAL A 114 -0.32 -2.21 15.67
C VAL A 114 -0.01 -2.99 14.39
N ALA A 115 -0.97 -3.76 13.86
CA ALA A 115 -0.84 -4.50 12.62
C ALA A 115 -0.55 -3.57 11.42
N LEU A 116 -1.21 -2.42 11.32
CA LEU A 116 -0.96 -1.42 10.28
C LEU A 116 0.44 -0.80 10.39
N VAL A 117 0.90 -0.49 11.60
CA VAL A 117 2.27 0.02 11.82
C VAL A 117 3.30 -1.03 11.44
N LEU A 118 3.12 -2.28 11.87
CA LEU A 118 3.98 -3.40 11.48
C LEU A 118 3.98 -3.59 9.97
N PHE A 119 2.81 -3.56 9.34
CA PHE A 119 2.68 -3.68 7.89
C PHE A 119 3.42 -2.56 7.15
N ALA A 120 3.31 -1.31 7.60
CA ALA A 120 4.03 -0.17 7.02
C ALA A 120 5.56 -0.33 7.14
N PHE A 121 6.05 -0.90 8.24
CA PHE A 121 7.48 -1.18 8.43
C PHE A 121 8.01 -2.29 7.49
N ILE A 122 7.22 -3.34 7.24
CA ILE A 122 7.64 -4.43 6.35
C ILE A 122 7.37 -4.15 4.86
N LEU A 123 6.52 -3.16 4.55
CA LEU A 123 6.11 -2.84 3.17
C LEU A 123 7.29 -2.64 2.20
N PRO A 124 8.35 -1.87 2.53
CA PRO A 124 9.47 -1.70 1.61
C PRO A 124 10.19 -3.01 1.29
N ALA A 125 10.31 -3.90 2.29
CA ALA A 125 10.91 -5.21 2.11
C ALA A 125 10.01 -6.12 1.24
N LEU A 126 8.70 -6.12 1.47
CA LEU A 126 7.74 -6.84 0.63
C LEU A 126 7.79 -6.38 -0.83
N ILE A 127 7.87 -5.06 -1.06
CA ILE A 127 8.00 -4.49 -2.41
C ILE A 127 9.29 -4.99 -3.07
N LEU A 128 10.41 -4.95 -2.36
CA LEU A 128 11.71 -5.39 -2.88
C LEU A 128 11.71 -6.88 -3.22
N ILE A 129 11.29 -7.75 -2.29
CA ILE A 129 11.27 -9.21 -2.47
C ILE A 129 10.33 -9.58 -3.63
N THR A 130 9.12 -9.00 -3.66
CA THR A 130 8.15 -9.28 -4.72
C THR A 130 8.66 -8.81 -6.09
N TYR A 131 9.39 -7.70 -6.12
CA TYR A 131 9.98 -7.18 -7.35
C TYR A 131 11.12 -8.07 -7.88
N GLU A 132 12.00 -8.55 -7.00
CA GLU A 132 13.16 -9.36 -7.38
C GLU A 132 12.84 -10.83 -7.65
N GLN A 133 11.96 -11.42 -6.82
CA GLN A 133 11.76 -12.88 -6.75
C GLN A 133 10.35 -13.31 -7.18
N GLY A 134 9.43 -12.36 -7.38
CA GLY A 134 8.03 -12.65 -7.71
C GLY A 134 7.25 -13.24 -6.52
N PHE A 135 6.10 -13.87 -6.82
CA PHE A 135 5.17 -14.39 -5.80
C PHE A 135 5.71 -15.57 -4.97
N GLY A 136 6.68 -16.33 -5.49
CA GLY A 136 7.11 -17.60 -4.90
C GLY A 136 8.08 -17.47 -3.73
N ALA A 137 8.53 -16.27 -3.40
CA ALA A 137 9.55 -16.05 -2.37
C ALA A 137 9.17 -15.02 -1.30
N ALA A 138 7.97 -14.44 -1.41
CA ALA A 138 7.36 -13.58 -0.40
C ALA A 138 6.42 -14.41 0.49
#